data_AF-A0AAN7YQJ4-F1
#
_entry.id   AF-A0AAN7YQJ4-F1
#
_cell.length_a   1.000
_cell.length_b   1.000
_cell.length_c   1.000
_cell.angle_alpha   90.00
_cell.angle_beta   90.00
_cell.angle_gamma   90.00
#
_symmetry.space_group_name_H-M   'P 1'
#
loop_
_entity.id
_entity.type
_entity.pdbx_description
1 polymer ?
#
loop_
_entity_poly.entity_id
_entity_poly.type
_entity_poly.pdbx_seq_one_letter_code
_entity_poly.pdbx_strand_id
1 'polypeptide(L)'
;MNKLIVSIILMIVIVGTNGQGKTINNRPIIGILTQPTDGDMVTFGSQYIAASYIKFIESAGARVVPILYDTDIKSLTELMGSINGVLFPGGGVDFNNQTVYTDTIQSIWSQVIEFNNNGDYFPLWGTCMGFQELALLSADNFNLLSSYNSENYTVPLNFTSLAAGSRLFSLASASIMQSLATEPITMNNHQFGLSPQTYEQTSSINTFFDVLSTNVDRDGNTFISTIEAKNYPIYGTQWHPEKPMFEWWDQEVINHSYDSIMANQYTSNYFVNECRKSLHSFSDPSVESSTLIYNYTPQYSESTEPSFEQTYYFN
;
A
#
# COMPACT_ATOMS: atom_id res chain seq x y z
N MET A 1 11.51 -48.06 -68.97
CA MET A 1 10.46 -47.05 -69.21
C MET A 1 9.91 -46.64 -67.83
N ASN A 2 10.49 -45.59 -67.24
CA ASN A 2 10.20 -45.17 -65.86
C ASN A 2 8.85 -44.46 -65.77
N LYS A 3 7.99 -44.89 -64.83
CA LYS A 3 6.82 -44.12 -64.40
C LYS A 3 7.23 -43.26 -63.21
N LEU A 4 7.14 -41.94 -63.37
CA LEU A 4 7.34 -40.94 -62.33
C LEU A 4 6.07 -40.89 -61.46
N ILE A 5 6.21 -41.11 -60.16
CA ILE A 5 5.16 -40.84 -59.16
C ILE A 5 5.43 -39.44 -58.61
N VAL A 6 4.46 -38.53 -58.77
CA VAL A 6 4.49 -37.19 -58.18
C VAL A 6 3.80 -37.27 -56.81
N SER A 7 4.58 -37.12 -55.74
CA SER A 7 4.05 -36.91 -54.39
C SER A 7 3.79 -35.42 -54.16
N ILE A 8 2.53 -35.07 -53.89
CA ILE A 8 2.12 -33.74 -53.43
C ILE A 8 2.35 -33.70 -51.92
N ILE A 9 3.27 -32.85 -51.45
CA ILE A 9 3.46 -32.55 -50.03
C ILE A 9 2.53 -31.39 -49.68
N LEU A 10 1.54 -31.68 -48.84
CA LEU A 10 0.64 -30.67 -48.26
C LEU A 10 1.33 -30.08 -47.02
N MET A 11 1.80 -28.84 -47.11
CA MET A 11 2.33 -28.10 -45.96
C MET A 11 1.15 -27.53 -45.16
N ILE A 12 0.88 -28.09 -43.98
CA ILE A 12 -0.04 -27.51 -43.00
C ILE A 12 0.72 -26.39 -42.28
N VAL A 13 0.34 -25.14 -42.53
CA VAL A 13 0.78 -23.99 -41.73
C VAL A 13 -0.06 -23.99 -40.45
N ILE A 14 0.55 -24.42 -39.35
CA ILE A 14 -0.01 -24.21 -38.01
C ILE A 14 0.21 -22.73 -37.70
N VAL A 15 -0.85 -21.92 -37.82
CA VAL A 15 -0.87 -20.57 -37.26
C VAL A 15 -0.95 -20.74 -35.75
N GLY A 16 0.20 -20.60 -35.09
CA GLY A 16 0.24 -20.48 -33.63
C GLY A 16 -0.57 -19.26 -33.23
N THR A 17 -1.62 -19.44 -32.45
CA THR A 17 -2.25 -18.35 -31.71
C THR A 17 -1.23 -17.85 -30.72
N ASN A 18 -0.54 -16.75 -31.03
CA ASN A 18 0.21 -15.99 -30.05
C ASN A 18 -0.75 -15.68 -28.89
N GLY A 19 -0.55 -16.34 -27.75
CA GLY A 19 -1.16 -15.88 -26.52
C GLY A 19 -0.78 -14.42 -26.34
N GLN A 20 -1.76 -13.53 -26.22
CA GLN A 20 -1.49 -12.16 -25.85
C GLN A 20 -0.77 -12.20 -24.50
N GLY A 21 0.54 -11.96 -24.51
CA GLY A 21 1.30 -11.77 -23.27
C GLY A 21 0.63 -10.64 -22.51
N LYS A 22 0.38 -10.84 -21.21
CA LYS A 22 -0.20 -9.82 -20.34
C LYS A 22 0.69 -8.57 -20.44
N THR A 23 0.15 -7.46 -20.95
CA THR A 23 0.88 -6.19 -21.00
C THR A 23 1.21 -5.76 -19.57
N ILE A 24 2.46 -5.40 -19.32
CA ILE A 24 2.96 -4.97 -18.00
C ILE A 24 3.59 -3.59 -18.16
N ASN A 25 3.28 -2.66 -17.25
CA ASN A 25 3.92 -1.36 -17.14
C ASN A 25 5.18 -1.46 -16.26
N ASN A 26 6.37 -1.41 -16.86
CA ASN A 26 7.65 -1.47 -16.15
C ASN A 26 8.15 -0.11 -15.61
N ARG A 27 7.34 0.94 -15.70
CA ARG A 27 7.66 2.28 -15.17
C ARG A 27 6.52 2.82 -14.28
N PRO A 28 6.00 2.02 -13.32
CA PRO A 28 4.82 2.40 -12.56
C PRO A 28 5.06 3.68 -11.75
N ILE A 29 4.03 4.51 -11.69
CA ILE A 29 3.96 5.71 -10.85
C ILE A 29 2.88 5.47 -9.81
N ILE A 30 3.20 5.64 -8.53
CA ILE A 30 2.29 5.37 -7.43
C ILE A 30 2.01 6.68 -6.70
N GLY A 31 0.74 6.95 -6.44
CA GLY A 31 0.32 8.08 -5.63
C GLY A 31 0.49 7.78 -4.15
N ILE A 32 1.00 8.73 -3.37
CA ILE A 32 0.99 8.65 -1.90
C ILE A 32 0.19 9.83 -1.37
N LEU A 33 -0.84 9.53 -0.59
CA LEU A 33 -1.72 10.55 0.00
C LEU A 33 -0.97 11.36 1.05
N THR A 34 -1.02 12.69 0.96
CA THR A 34 -0.55 13.58 2.03
C THR A 34 -1.55 13.58 3.19
N GLN A 35 -1.17 14.15 4.32
CA GLN A 35 -2.09 14.39 5.42
C GLN A 35 -1.83 15.77 6.05
N PRO A 36 -2.81 16.39 6.73
CA PRO A 36 -2.62 17.68 7.37
C PRO A 36 -1.47 17.64 8.37
N THR A 37 -0.65 18.69 8.38
CA THR A 37 0.34 18.89 9.44
C THR A 37 -0.34 19.31 10.74
N ASP A 38 0.26 18.94 11.86
CA ASP A 38 -0.08 19.42 13.20
C ASP A 38 1.18 19.92 13.94
N GLY A 39 0.99 20.45 15.15
CA GLY A 39 2.09 20.91 16.00
C GLY A 39 3.08 21.85 15.30
N ASP A 40 4.37 21.56 15.45
CA ASP A 40 5.46 22.37 14.87
C ASP A 40 5.62 22.17 13.35
N MET A 41 5.09 21.07 12.80
CA MET A 41 5.14 20.78 11.35
C MET A 41 4.39 21.82 10.51
N VAL A 42 3.38 22.47 11.08
CA VAL A 42 2.58 23.54 10.44
C VAL A 42 3.46 24.70 9.94
N THR A 43 4.65 24.88 10.53
CA THR A 43 5.58 25.94 10.12
C THR A 43 6.29 25.66 8.78
N PHE A 44 6.25 24.42 8.29
CA PHE A 44 6.91 23.99 7.06
C PHE A 44 5.96 23.78 5.86
N GLY A 45 4.67 23.57 6.13
CA GLY A 45 3.61 23.41 5.13
C GLY A 45 2.27 23.12 5.78
N SER A 46 1.20 23.08 4.98
CA SER A 46 -0.15 22.72 5.44
C SER A 46 -0.37 21.20 5.52
N GLN A 47 0.45 20.43 4.80
CA GLN A 47 0.30 18.99 4.67
C GLN A 47 1.65 18.32 4.42
N TYR A 48 1.77 17.03 4.72
CA TYR A 48 3.04 16.32 4.69
C TYR A 48 2.96 14.86 4.22
N ILE A 49 4.13 14.31 3.87
CA ILE A 49 4.39 12.88 3.70
C ILE A 49 5.75 12.56 4.35
N ALA A 50 5.78 11.57 5.26
CA ALA A 50 7.06 11.06 5.77
C ALA A 50 7.87 10.41 4.64
N ALA A 51 9.16 10.77 4.52
CA ALA A 51 9.99 10.37 3.39
C ALA A 51 10.23 8.86 3.32
N SER A 52 10.07 8.12 4.42
CA SER A 52 10.13 6.66 4.43
C SER A 52 9.11 6.02 3.48
N TYR A 53 7.90 6.54 3.35
CA TYR A 53 6.92 6.02 2.38
C TYR A 53 7.36 6.23 0.93
N ILE A 54 7.99 7.37 0.62
CA ILE A 54 8.57 7.63 -0.71
C ILE A 54 9.68 6.62 -0.98
N LYS A 55 10.66 6.52 -0.07
CA LYS A 55 11.81 5.60 -0.18
C LYS A 55 11.37 4.14 -0.29
N PHE A 56 10.34 3.76 0.45
CA PHE A 56 9.72 2.43 0.44
C PHE A 56 9.21 2.07 -0.95
N ILE A 57 8.50 2.96 -1.62
CA ILE A 57 8.01 2.72 -2.98
C ILE A 57 9.16 2.74 -4.02
N GLU A 58 10.07 3.70 -3.91
CA GLU A 58 11.18 3.83 -4.87
C GLU A 58 12.15 2.64 -4.81
N SER A 59 12.41 2.07 -3.62
CA SER A 59 13.31 0.93 -3.46
C SER A 59 12.83 -0.34 -4.18
N ALA A 60 11.53 -0.44 -4.47
CA ALA A 60 10.92 -1.53 -5.24
C ALA A 60 10.81 -1.24 -6.76
N GLY A 61 11.34 -0.10 -7.22
CA GLY A 61 11.43 0.27 -8.63
C GLY A 61 10.15 0.91 -9.19
N ALA A 62 9.53 1.80 -8.41
CA ALA A 62 8.45 2.69 -8.84
C ALA A 62 8.87 4.15 -8.64
N ARG A 63 8.09 5.07 -9.23
CA ARG A 63 8.20 6.52 -8.97
C ARG A 63 6.99 6.99 -8.18
N VAL A 64 7.12 8.11 -7.49
CA VAL A 64 6.05 8.62 -6.62
C VAL A 64 5.51 9.97 -7.09
N VAL A 65 4.20 10.13 -6.93
CA VAL A 65 3.49 11.42 -6.98
C VAL A 65 2.82 11.65 -5.61
N PRO A 66 2.96 12.84 -5.00
CA PRO A 66 2.13 13.23 -3.86
C PRO A 66 0.69 13.49 -4.31
N ILE A 67 -0.29 12.86 -3.65
CA ILE A 67 -1.71 13.21 -3.79
C ILE A 67 -2.05 14.15 -2.65
N LEU A 68 -2.27 15.43 -2.95
CA LEU A 68 -2.65 16.41 -1.92
C LEU A 68 -4.06 16.07 -1.39
N TYR A 69 -4.23 16.00 -0.06
CA TYR A 69 -5.48 15.55 0.55
C TYR A 69 -6.64 16.52 0.30
N ASP A 70 -6.34 17.77 -0.06
CA ASP A 70 -7.29 18.84 -0.35
C ASP A 70 -7.41 19.16 -1.84
N THR A 71 -6.88 18.29 -2.71
CA THR A 71 -7.03 18.42 -4.16
C THR A 71 -8.50 18.35 -4.57
N ASP A 72 -8.89 19.13 -5.57
CA ASP A 72 -10.27 19.11 -6.05
C ASP A 72 -10.58 17.81 -6.80
N ILE A 73 -11.87 17.42 -6.82
CA ILE A 73 -12.33 16.15 -7.37
C ILE A 73 -11.92 15.92 -8.84
N LYS A 74 -11.85 17.00 -9.64
CA LYS A 74 -11.50 16.90 -11.05
C LYS A 74 -10.01 16.60 -11.19
N SER A 75 -9.16 17.37 -10.50
CA SER A 75 -7.71 17.13 -10.46
C SER A 75 -7.37 15.76 -9.89
N LEU A 76 -8.08 15.32 -8.85
CA LEU A 76 -7.94 13.97 -8.29
C LEU A 76 -8.25 12.90 -9.33
N THR A 77 -9.37 13.03 -10.05
CA THR A 77 -9.81 12.06 -11.06
C THR A 77 -8.82 11.97 -12.22
N GLU A 78 -8.32 13.13 -12.70
CA GLU A 78 -7.30 13.18 -13.75
C GLU A 78 -5.99 12.51 -13.30
N LEU A 79 -5.58 12.73 -12.05
CA LEU A 79 -4.39 12.10 -11.49
C LEU A 79 -4.56 10.59 -11.33
N MET A 80 -5.69 10.14 -10.77
CA MET A 80 -6.01 8.72 -10.58
C MET A 80 -6.03 7.95 -11.92
N GLY A 81 -6.50 8.58 -13.01
CA GLY A 81 -6.42 8.02 -14.36
C GLY A 81 -5.01 7.96 -14.96
N SER A 82 -4.02 8.61 -14.34
CA SER A 82 -2.64 8.71 -14.83
C SER A 82 -1.64 7.84 -14.06
N ILE A 83 -1.91 7.55 -12.79
CA ILE A 83 -1.05 6.73 -11.91
C ILE A 83 -1.49 5.26 -11.86
N ASN A 84 -0.63 4.39 -11.32
CA ASN A 84 -0.75 2.94 -11.40
C ASN A 84 -1.16 2.25 -10.10
N GLY A 85 -1.41 3.03 -9.04
CA GLY A 85 -1.82 2.56 -7.72
C GLY A 85 -1.69 3.67 -6.68
N VAL A 86 -2.27 3.46 -5.50
CA VAL A 86 -2.23 4.42 -4.39
C VAL A 86 -1.76 3.77 -3.09
N LEU A 87 -1.02 4.52 -2.28
CA LEU A 87 -0.70 4.17 -0.90
C LEU A 87 -1.30 5.21 0.05
N PHE A 88 -2.08 4.73 1.02
CA PHE A 88 -2.49 5.46 2.22
C PHE A 88 -1.46 5.22 3.32
N PRO A 89 -0.70 6.26 3.73
CA PRO A 89 0.33 6.10 4.76
C PRO A 89 -0.28 5.99 6.16
N GLY A 90 0.57 5.70 7.15
CA GLY A 90 0.23 5.89 8.56
C GLY A 90 0.14 7.38 8.91
N GLY A 91 -0.42 7.69 10.07
CA GLY A 91 -0.73 9.07 10.45
C GLY A 91 -1.59 9.16 11.71
N GLY A 92 -2.09 10.37 11.97
CA GLY A 92 -2.89 10.70 13.15
C GLY A 92 -4.09 11.60 12.86
N VAL A 93 -4.64 11.53 11.64
CA VAL A 93 -5.76 12.38 11.22
C VAL A 93 -7.04 12.01 11.97
N ASP A 94 -7.68 12.99 12.59
CA ASP A 94 -9.01 12.82 13.17
C ASP A 94 -10.09 12.85 12.07
N PHE A 95 -10.53 11.67 11.65
CA PHE A 95 -11.54 11.51 10.59
C PHE A 95 -12.86 12.24 10.87
N ASN A 96 -13.24 12.45 12.14
CA ASN A 96 -14.49 13.15 12.44
C ASN A 96 -14.39 14.67 12.27
N ASN A 97 -13.17 15.21 12.33
CA ASN A 97 -12.91 16.65 12.31
C ASN A 97 -12.19 17.14 11.04
N GLN A 98 -11.73 16.22 10.18
CA GLN A 98 -11.03 16.54 8.93
C GLN A 98 -11.82 16.13 7.70
N THR A 99 -12.95 16.81 7.46
CA THR A 99 -13.91 16.45 6.40
C THR A 99 -13.28 16.44 5.01
N VAL A 100 -12.36 17.37 4.72
CA VAL A 100 -11.68 17.43 3.42
C VAL A 100 -10.82 16.18 3.19
N TYR A 101 -10.09 15.74 4.22
CA TYR A 101 -9.32 14.51 4.15
C TYR A 101 -10.23 13.30 3.94
N THR A 102 -11.33 13.21 4.70
CA THR A 102 -12.27 12.08 4.59
C THR A 102 -12.94 12.02 3.22
N ASP A 103 -13.32 13.17 2.66
CA ASP A 103 -13.92 13.25 1.32
C ASP A 103 -12.94 12.73 0.25
N THR A 104 -11.66 13.06 0.38
CA THR A 104 -10.61 12.61 -0.55
C THR A 104 -10.35 11.11 -0.47
N ILE A 105 -10.22 10.52 0.72
CA ILE A 105 -10.06 9.05 0.85
C ILE A 105 -11.30 8.30 0.34
N GLN A 106 -12.50 8.83 0.57
CA GLN A 106 -13.75 8.25 0.03
C GLN A 106 -13.80 8.32 -1.50
N SER A 107 -13.32 9.43 -2.08
CA SER A 107 -13.22 9.58 -3.53
C SER A 107 -12.19 8.62 -4.14
N ILE A 108 -10.99 8.52 -3.55
CA ILE A 108 -9.96 7.57 -4.00
C ILE A 108 -10.50 6.15 -3.92
N TRP A 109 -11.09 5.76 -2.79
CA TRP A 109 -11.72 4.45 -2.61
C TRP A 109 -12.76 4.16 -3.69
N SER A 110 -13.68 5.09 -3.93
CA SER A 110 -14.74 4.92 -4.93
C SER A 110 -14.18 4.70 -6.32
N GLN A 111 -13.17 5.48 -6.72
CA GLN A 111 -12.49 5.33 -8.01
C GLN A 111 -11.72 3.99 -8.12
N VAL A 112 -11.02 3.57 -7.07
CA VAL A 112 -10.33 2.26 -7.02
C VAL A 112 -11.33 1.11 -7.22
N ILE A 113 -12.47 1.15 -6.53
CA ILE A 113 -13.52 0.14 -6.69
C ILE A 113 -14.11 0.17 -8.11
N GLU A 114 -14.38 1.37 -8.66
CA GLU A 114 -14.90 1.54 -10.01
C GLU A 114 -13.95 0.98 -11.09
N PHE A 115 -12.66 1.34 -11.04
CA PHE A 115 -11.65 0.83 -11.98
C PHE A 115 -11.65 -0.70 -11.99
N ASN A 116 -11.53 -1.31 -10.81
CA ASN A 116 -11.46 -2.77 -10.72
C ASN A 116 -12.77 -3.46 -11.13
N ASN A 117 -13.94 -2.88 -10.84
CA ASN A 117 -15.23 -3.40 -11.31
C ASN A 117 -15.36 -3.36 -12.84
N ASN A 118 -14.71 -2.37 -13.47
CA ASN A 118 -14.66 -2.23 -14.93
C ASN A 118 -13.55 -3.10 -15.57
N GLY A 119 -12.86 -3.92 -14.79
CA GLY A 119 -11.73 -4.73 -15.26
C GLY A 119 -10.43 -3.96 -15.47
N ASP A 120 -10.39 -2.70 -15.02
CA ASP A 120 -9.20 -1.85 -15.01
C ASP A 120 -8.43 -2.04 -13.70
N TYR A 121 -7.35 -2.80 -13.77
CA TYR A 121 -6.65 -3.28 -12.59
C TYR A 121 -5.92 -2.14 -11.88
N PHE A 122 -6.37 -1.77 -10.67
CA PHE A 122 -5.82 -0.63 -9.93
C PHE A 122 -5.59 -0.96 -8.45
N PRO A 123 -4.33 -1.15 -8.01
CA PRO A 123 -4.00 -1.49 -6.62
C PRO A 123 -4.10 -0.33 -5.62
N LEU A 124 -4.43 -0.68 -4.37
CA LEU A 124 -4.42 0.23 -3.22
C LEU A 124 -3.74 -0.44 -2.03
N TRP A 125 -2.88 0.30 -1.34
CA TRP A 125 -2.19 -0.13 -0.13
C TRP A 125 -2.54 0.78 1.05
N GLY A 126 -2.73 0.22 2.24
CA GLY A 126 -2.90 0.98 3.48
C GLY A 126 -1.91 0.55 4.56
N THR A 127 -1.16 1.49 5.14
CA THR A 127 -0.25 1.24 6.27
C THR A 127 -0.78 1.94 7.52
N CYS A 128 -0.85 1.24 8.66
CA CYS A 128 -1.26 1.78 9.95
C CYS A 128 -2.61 2.54 9.90
N MET A 129 -2.63 3.87 9.92
CA MET A 129 -3.83 4.68 9.70
C MET A 129 -4.49 4.35 8.34
N GLY A 130 -3.70 4.22 7.28
CA GLY A 130 -4.21 3.76 5.98
C GLY A 130 -4.85 2.37 6.03
N PHE A 131 -4.36 1.44 6.85
CA PHE A 131 -5.03 0.15 7.07
C PHE A 131 -6.40 0.34 7.74
N GLN A 132 -6.48 1.24 8.72
CA GLN A 132 -7.73 1.57 9.39
C GLN A 132 -8.72 2.18 8.38
N GLU A 133 -8.28 3.12 7.55
CA GLU A 133 -9.08 3.72 6.48
C GLU A 133 -9.70 2.65 5.57
N LEU A 134 -8.92 1.66 5.11
CA LEU A 134 -9.45 0.57 4.29
C LEU A 134 -10.61 -0.17 4.97
N ALA A 135 -10.48 -0.47 6.26
CA ALA A 135 -11.54 -1.12 7.03
C ALA A 135 -12.78 -0.21 7.16
N LEU A 136 -12.59 1.06 7.52
CA LEU A 136 -13.67 2.03 7.71
C LEU A 136 -14.41 2.34 6.40
N LEU A 137 -13.68 2.52 5.29
CA LEU A 137 -14.19 2.76 3.95
C LEU A 137 -14.98 1.57 3.42
N SER A 138 -14.48 0.34 3.61
CA SER A 138 -15.22 -0.87 3.21
C SER A 138 -16.54 -1.05 3.96
N ALA A 139 -16.63 -0.50 5.18
CA ALA A 139 -17.81 -0.57 6.01
C ALA A 139 -18.74 0.65 5.88
N ASP A 140 -18.29 1.70 5.21
CA ASP A 140 -18.90 3.04 5.24
C ASP A 140 -19.21 3.51 6.68
N ASN A 141 -18.27 3.29 7.60
CA ASN A 141 -18.43 3.62 9.01
C ASN A 141 -17.10 3.90 9.70
N PHE A 142 -16.89 5.16 10.09
CA PHE A 142 -15.66 5.66 10.71
C PHE A 142 -15.56 5.43 12.24
N ASN A 143 -16.51 4.70 12.84
CA ASN A 143 -16.57 4.47 14.30
C ASN A 143 -16.34 3.00 14.70
N LEU A 144 -15.58 2.23 13.91
CA LEU A 144 -15.40 0.79 14.11
C LEU A 144 -14.09 0.39 14.81
N LEU A 145 -13.17 1.33 15.02
CA LEU A 145 -11.88 1.01 15.63
C LEU A 145 -12.01 0.85 17.15
N SER A 146 -11.15 0.00 17.70
CA SER A 146 -10.97 -0.20 19.14
C SER A 146 -9.59 0.28 19.56
N SER A 147 -9.44 0.67 20.83
CA SER A 147 -8.15 1.11 21.37
C SER A 147 -7.23 -0.07 21.70
N TYR A 148 -5.93 0.11 21.48
CA TYR A 148 -4.89 -0.89 21.75
C TYR A 148 -3.63 -0.26 22.33
N ASN A 149 -2.95 -0.98 23.22
CA ASN A 149 -1.65 -0.59 23.78
C ASN A 149 -0.51 -1.08 22.87
N SER A 150 -0.39 -0.46 21.69
CA SER A 150 0.49 -0.90 20.59
C SER A 150 1.40 0.19 20.01
N GLU A 151 1.61 1.29 20.74
CA GLU A 151 2.61 2.30 20.36
C GLU A 151 4.03 1.81 20.66
N ASN A 152 4.99 2.21 19.82
CA ASN A 152 6.40 1.87 19.96
C ASN A 152 6.64 0.37 20.27
N TYR A 153 6.10 -0.53 19.45
CA TYR A 153 5.98 -1.97 19.74
C TYR A 153 6.33 -2.86 18.56
N THR A 154 7.42 -3.63 18.66
CA THR A 154 7.86 -4.50 17.55
C THR A 154 7.65 -5.98 17.86
N VAL A 155 6.94 -6.69 16.96
CA VAL A 155 6.51 -8.09 17.16
C VAL A 155 6.56 -8.94 15.89
N PRO A 156 6.58 -10.29 16.00
CA PRO A 156 6.27 -11.18 14.89
C PRO A 156 4.78 -11.11 14.52
N LEU A 157 4.39 -11.67 13.39
CA LEU A 157 3.00 -11.82 12.97
C LEU A 157 2.43 -13.17 13.40
N ASN A 158 1.24 -13.16 14.00
CA ASN A 158 0.47 -14.38 14.20
C ASN A 158 -0.34 -14.66 12.92
N PHE A 159 0.23 -15.45 12.01
CA PHE A 159 -0.44 -15.79 10.75
C PHE A 159 -1.72 -16.60 10.98
N THR A 160 -2.76 -16.29 10.20
CA THR A 160 -3.96 -17.13 10.10
C THR A 160 -3.73 -18.27 9.09
N SER A 161 -4.69 -19.19 8.98
CA SER A 161 -4.65 -20.24 7.96
C SER A 161 -4.71 -19.71 6.52
N LEU A 162 -5.13 -18.46 6.30
CA LEU A 162 -5.24 -17.86 4.98
C LEU A 162 -3.91 -17.30 4.46
N ALA A 163 -2.95 -17.01 5.34
CA ALA A 163 -1.68 -16.38 4.97
C ALA A 163 -0.88 -17.18 3.92
N ALA A 164 -0.81 -18.51 4.08
CA ALA A 164 0.01 -19.35 3.21
C ALA A 164 -0.49 -19.42 1.75
N GLY A 165 -1.78 -19.16 1.53
CA GLY A 165 -2.40 -19.15 0.20
C GLY A 165 -2.74 -17.74 -0.31
N SER A 166 -2.35 -16.70 0.43
CA SER A 166 -2.72 -15.33 0.11
C SER A 166 -1.97 -14.81 -1.10
N ARG A 167 -2.52 -13.78 -1.75
CA ARG A 167 -1.82 -13.12 -2.85
C ARG A 167 -0.63 -12.34 -2.30
N LEU A 168 -0.83 -11.59 -1.21
CA LEU A 168 0.21 -10.77 -0.57
C LEU A 168 1.49 -11.55 -0.27
N PHE A 169 1.39 -12.81 0.14
CA PHE A 169 2.54 -13.64 0.48
C PHE A 169 2.92 -14.67 -0.59
N SER A 170 2.28 -14.62 -1.77
CA SER A 170 2.50 -15.59 -2.85
C SER A 170 3.91 -15.59 -3.45
N LEU A 171 4.64 -14.47 -3.33
CA LEU A 171 6.02 -14.33 -3.80
C LEU A 171 7.05 -14.40 -2.65
N ALA A 172 6.60 -14.53 -1.40
CA ALA A 172 7.47 -14.56 -0.24
C ALA A 172 8.28 -15.87 -0.23
N SER A 173 9.57 -15.76 0.06
CA SER A 173 10.39 -16.94 0.31
C SER A 173 10.00 -17.57 1.65
N ALA A 174 10.31 -18.85 1.83
CA ALA A 174 10.10 -19.53 3.10
C ALA A 174 10.84 -18.84 4.27
N SER A 175 12.01 -18.24 4.01
CA SER A 175 12.74 -17.48 5.02
C SER A 175 12.03 -16.18 5.41
N ILE A 176 11.48 -15.43 4.44
CA ILE A 176 10.68 -14.23 4.74
C ILE A 176 9.47 -14.59 5.59
N MET A 177 8.72 -15.64 5.21
CA MET A 177 7.56 -16.11 5.97
C MET A 177 7.97 -16.56 7.37
N GLN A 178 9.10 -17.25 7.51
CA GLN A 178 9.61 -17.69 8.80
C GLN A 178 9.98 -16.50 9.70
N SER A 179 10.74 -15.52 9.20
CA SER A 179 11.14 -14.35 9.98
C SER A 179 9.93 -13.52 10.41
N LEU A 180 8.96 -13.30 9.51
CA LEU A 180 7.69 -12.66 9.87
C LEU A 180 6.94 -13.42 10.97
N ALA A 181 6.95 -14.75 10.96
CA ALA A 181 6.23 -15.57 11.93
C ALA A 181 6.91 -15.65 13.31
N THR A 182 8.23 -15.48 13.39
CA THR A 182 8.98 -15.81 14.62
C THR A 182 9.85 -14.71 15.19
N GLU A 183 10.16 -13.66 14.44
CA GLU A 183 11.04 -12.59 14.89
C GLU A 183 10.26 -11.30 15.17
N PRO A 184 10.63 -10.52 16.20
CA PRO A 184 10.03 -9.22 16.44
C PRO A 184 10.54 -8.21 15.42
N ILE A 185 9.93 -8.19 14.22
CA ILE A 185 10.38 -7.37 13.08
C ILE A 185 9.30 -6.48 12.46
N THR A 186 8.08 -6.50 12.99
CA THR A 186 6.99 -5.63 12.53
C THR A 186 6.73 -4.52 13.56
N MET A 187 7.13 -3.28 13.22
CA MET A 187 6.97 -2.12 14.09
C MET A 187 5.51 -1.66 14.11
N ASN A 188 4.93 -1.56 15.29
CA ASN A 188 3.60 -1.01 15.53
C ASN A 188 3.76 0.34 16.24
N ASN A 189 3.04 1.35 15.74
CA ASN A 189 2.95 2.65 16.37
C ASN A 189 1.51 3.18 16.27
N HIS A 190 0.57 2.46 16.89
CA HIS A 190 -0.86 2.77 16.80
C HIS A 190 -1.57 2.63 18.15
N GLN A 191 -2.58 3.50 18.34
CA GLN A 191 -3.48 3.47 19.49
C GLN A 191 -4.85 2.86 19.15
N PHE A 192 -5.14 2.67 17.86
CA PHE A 192 -6.41 2.18 17.35
C PHE A 192 -6.19 1.07 16.32
N GLY A 193 -7.14 0.15 16.23
CA GLY A 193 -7.09 -0.94 15.24
C GLY A 193 -8.42 -1.65 15.10
N LEU A 194 -8.47 -2.59 14.16
CA LEU A 194 -9.64 -3.42 13.94
C LEU A 194 -9.58 -4.69 14.80
N SER A 195 -10.59 -4.88 15.65
CA SER A 195 -10.70 -6.10 16.46
C SER A 195 -11.23 -7.27 15.64
N PRO A 196 -10.83 -8.52 15.94
CA PRO A 196 -11.43 -9.72 15.34
C PRO A 196 -12.95 -9.77 15.54
N GLN A 197 -13.45 -9.34 16.71
CA GLN A 197 -14.88 -9.30 17.00
C GLN A 197 -15.61 -8.31 16.09
N THR A 198 -15.10 -7.09 15.93
CA THR A 198 -15.70 -6.08 15.04
C THR A 198 -15.68 -6.56 13.59
N TYR A 199 -14.59 -7.17 13.15
CA TYR A 199 -14.49 -7.79 11.82
C TYR A 199 -15.56 -8.86 11.62
N GLU A 200 -15.69 -9.83 12.53
CA GLU A 200 -16.68 -10.90 12.45
C GLU A 200 -18.12 -10.37 12.43
N GLN A 201 -18.40 -9.32 13.21
CA GLN A 201 -19.74 -8.76 13.35
C GLN A 201 -20.12 -7.79 12.21
N THR A 202 -19.14 -7.28 11.46
CA THR A 202 -19.35 -6.31 10.38
C THR A 202 -19.27 -6.99 9.03
N SER A 203 -20.43 -7.38 8.49
CA SER A 203 -20.51 -8.17 7.24
C SER A 203 -19.84 -7.51 6.04
N SER A 204 -19.89 -6.17 5.94
CA SER A 204 -19.21 -5.43 4.87
C SER A 204 -17.69 -5.60 4.92
N ILE A 205 -17.07 -5.68 6.10
CA ILE A 205 -15.62 -5.90 6.23
C ILE A 205 -15.27 -7.38 5.97
N ASN A 206 -15.95 -8.32 6.63
CA ASN A 206 -15.56 -9.74 6.55
C ASN A 206 -15.87 -10.42 5.20
N THR A 207 -16.77 -9.84 4.40
CA THR A 207 -16.99 -10.27 3.02
C THR A 207 -15.99 -9.63 2.07
N PHE A 208 -15.42 -8.48 2.43
CA PHE A 208 -14.49 -7.74 1.60
C PHE A 208 -13.04 -8.16 1.80
N PHE A 209 -12.61 -8.41 3.04
CA PHE A 209 -11.21 -8.72 3.39
C PHE A 209 -11.04 -10.14 3.91
N ASP A 210 -9.93 -10.77 3.56
CA ASP A 210 -9.35 -11.90 4.26
C ASP A 210 -8.31 -11.41 5.26
N VAL A 211 -8.37 -11.93 6.49
CA VAL A 211 -7.41 -11.64 7.56
C VAL A 211 -6.22 -12.59 7.44
N LEU A 212 -5.04 -12.04 7.18
CA LEU A 212 -3.81 -12.81 6.97
C LEU A 212 -2.99 -12.95 8.25
N SER A 213 -3.03 -11.96 9.14
CA SER A 213 -2.42 -12.07 10.46
C SER A 213 -3.15 -11.26 11.51
N THR A 214 -2.94 -11.66 12.76
CA THR A 214 -3.31 -10.90 13.94
C THR A 214 -2.08 -10.65 14.82
N ASN A 215 -2.24 -9.77 15.80
CA ASN A 215 -1.26 -9.54 16.85
C ASN A 215 -1.99 -9.32 18.18
N VAL A 216 -1.22 -9.37 19.27
CA VAL A 216 -1.72 -9.14 20.63
C VAL A 216 -1.00 -7.92 21.16
N ASP A 217 -1.73 -6.94 21.68
CA ASP A 217 -1.16 -5.75 22.29
C ASP A 217 -0.54 -6.06 23.67
N ARG A 218 0.03 -5.05 24.33
CA ARG A 218 0.66 -5.24 25.66
C ARG A 218 -0.32 -5.59 26.78
N ASP A 219 -1.62 -5.35 26.58
CA ASP A 219 -2.66 -5.61 27.55
C ASP A 219 -3.35 -6.98 27.30
N GLY A 220 -2.91 -7.72 26.28
CA GLY A 220 -3.43 -9.05 25.93
C GLY A 220 -4.60 -9.02 24.94
N ASN A 221 -4.93 -7.87 24.35
CA ASN A 221 -6.02 -7.71 23.40
C ASN A 221 -5.55 -8.04 21.98
N THR A 222 -6.33 -8.87 21.27
CA THR A 222 -6.02 -9.22 19.87
C THR A 222 -6.52 -8.15 18.90
N PHE A 223 -5.70 -7.78 17.92
CA PHE A 223 -6.05 -6.94 16.78
C PHE A 223 -5.67 -7.60 15.46
N ILE A 224 -6.35 -7.22 14.37
CA ILE A 224 -6.00 -7.64 13.01
C ILE A 224 -4.80 -6.82 12.54
N SER A 225 -3.76 -7.49 12.03
CA SER A 225 -2.51 -6.82 11.67
C SER A 225 -2.17 -6.84 10.19
N THR A 226 -2.74 -7.76 9.40
CA THR A 226 -2.57 -7.79 7.94
C THR A 226 -3.84 -8.28 7.26
N ILE A 227 -4.28 -7.59 6.21
CA ILE A 227 -5.44 -7.95 5.38
C ILE A 227 -5.13 -7.90 3.89
N GLU A 228 -5.87 -8.66 3.10
CA GLU A 228 -6.01 -8.45 1.67
C GLU A 228 -7.48 -8.56 1.25
N ALA A 229 -7.93 -7.76 0.28
CA ALA A 229 -9.29 -7.85 -0.19
C ALA A 229 -9.52 -9.15 -0.96
N LYS A 230 -10.71 -9.74 -0.92
CA LYS A 230 -10.96 -11.05 -1.57
C LYS A 230 -10.95 -10.93 -3.09
N ASN A 231 -11.54 -9.84 -3.60
CA ASN A 231 -11.81 -9.65 -5.03
C ASN A 231 -11.09 -8.45 -5.65
N TYR A 232 -10.37 -7.64 -4.85
CA TYR A 232 -9.71 -6.42 -5.31
C TYR A 232 -8.21 -6.47 -4.97
N PRO A 233 -7.34 -5.79 -5.74
CA PRO A 233 -5.92 -5.65 -5.44
C PRO A 233 -5.67 -4.62 -4.31
N ILE A 234 -6.36 -4.80 -3.20
CA ILE A 234 -6.31 -3.91 -2.03
C ILE A 234 -5.68 -4.68 -0.87
N TYR A 235 -4.67 -4.08 -0.24
CA TYR A 235 -3.84 -4.73 0.78
C TYR A 235 -3.61 -3.75 1.93
N GLY A 236 -3.44 -4.27 3.15
CA GLY A 236 -3.08 -3.40 4.26
C GLY A 236 -2.33 -4.08 5.39
N THR A 237 -1.47 -3.32 6.04
CA THR A 237 -0.71 -3.71 7.23
C THR A 237 -0.95 -2.70 8.34
N GLN A 238 -1.35 -3.15 9.53
CA GLN A 238 -1.46 -2.28 10.71
C GLN A 238 -0.08 -1.82 11.21
N TRP A 239 0.96 -2.61 10.91
CA TRP A 239 2.37 -2.34 11.19
C TRP A 239 3.02 -1.56 10.04
N HIS A 240 4.21 -1.01 10.31
CA HIS A 240 4.95 -0.08 9.45
C HIS A 240 6.12 -0.76 8.72
N PRO A 241 5.92 -1.31 7.51
CA PRO A 241 6.99 -1.96 6.75
C PRO A 241 8.06 -0.98 6.23
N GLU A 242 7.77 0.31 6.17
CA GLU A 242 8.71 1.33 5.70
C GLU A 242 9.78 1.66 6.74
N LYS A 243 9.44 1.60 8.04
CA LYS A 243 10.29 2.09 9.14
C LYS A 243 11.63 1.34 9.26
N PRO A 244 11.69 -0.01 9.23
CA PRO A 244 12.95 -0.75 9.43
C PRO A 244 14.11 -0.39 8.50
N MET A 245 13.80 0.16 7.32
CA MET A 245 14.81 0.53 6.33
C MET A 245 15.21 2.01 6.38
N PHE A 246 14.34 2.89 6.92
CA PHE A 246 14.42 4.32 6.62
C PHE A 246 14.28 5.26 7.82
N GLU A 247 13.76 4.81 8.96
CA GLU A 247 13.64 5.63 10.18
C GLU A 247 14.59 5.12 11.27
N TRP A 248 15.28 6.00 11.99
CA TRP A 248 16.39 5.61 12.89
C TRP A 248 16.34 6.30 14.26
N TRP A 249 15.19 6.86 14.64
CA TRP A 249 15.04 7.51 15.93
C TRP A 249 15.24 6.51 17.08
N ASP A 250 16.18 6.81 17.96
CA ASP A 250 16.64 5.88 19.01
C ASP A 250 15.62 5.63 20.12
N GLN A 251 14.52 6.39 20.15
CA GLN A 251 13.41 6.17 21.06
C GLN A 251 12.39 5.15 20.52
N GLU A 252 12.40 4.84 19.22
CA GLU A 252 11.56 3.79 18.64
C GLU A 252 12.25 2.43 18.69
N VAL A 253 11.54 1.39 19.11
CA VAL A 253 12.04 0.01 19.21
C VAL A 253 12.02 -0.70 17.85
N ILE A 254 12.38 0.00 16.78
CA ILE A 254 12.43 -0.56 15.43
C ILE A 254 13.54 -1.61 15.35
N ASN A 255 13.22 -2.76 14.77
CA ASN A 255 14.22 -3.78 14.48
C ASN A 255 14.85 -3.53 13.10
N HIS A 256 16.15 -3.24 13.08
CA HIS A 256 16.94 -3.02 11.85
C HIS A 256 17.79 -4.22 11.44
N SER A 257 17.44 -5.44 11.89
CA SER A 257 18.15 -6.65 11.49
C SER A 257 18.04 -6.89 9.98
N TYR A 258 18.96 -7.68 9.44
CA TYR A 258 18.90 -8.09 8.03
C TYR A 258 17.56 -8.76 7.69
N ASP A 259 17.08 -9.67 8.55
CA ASP A 259 15.81 -10.37 8.33
C ASP A 259 14.61 -9.42 8.41
N SER A 260 14.66 -8.42 9.30
CA SER A 260 13.67 -7.34 9.33
C SER A 260 13.65 -6.57 8.01
N ILE A 261 14.80 -6.13 7.51
CA ILE A 261 14.91 -5.40 6.25
C ILE A 261 14.36 -6.25 5.08
N MET A 262 14.75 -7.52 4.99
CA MET A 262 14.31 -8.40 3.90
C MET A 262 12.80 -8.66 3.92
N ALA A 263 12.23 -8.90 5.11
CA ALA A 263 10.81 -9.17 5.28
C ALA A 263 9.94 -7.93 5.05
N ASN A 264 10.39 -6.77 5.53
CA ASN A 264 9.66 -5.52 5.38
C ASN A 264 9.79 -4.93 3.95
N GLN A 265 10.96 -5.03 3.30
CA GLN A 265 11.12 -4.65 1.89
C GLN A 265 10.26 -5.49 0.93
N TYR A 266 9.99 -6.75 1.30
CA TYR A 266 9.16 -7.64 0.48
C TYR A 266 7.77 -7.07 0.22
N THR A 267 7.13 -6.42 1.19
CA THR A 267 5.77 -5.88 1.02
C THR A 267 5.74 -4.78 -0.04
N SER A 268 6.76 -3.91 -0.09
CA SER A 268 6.90 -2.93 -1.18
C SER A 268 7.13 -3.62 -2.53
N ASN A 269 8.04 -4.60 -2.58
CA ASN A 269 8.33 -5.33 -3.82
C ASN A 269 7.07 -5.99 -4.39
N TYR A 270 6.25 -6.58 -3.51
CA TYR A 270 4.97 -7.14 -3.88
C TYR A 270 4.01 -6.05 -4.37
N PHE A 271 3.80 -4.98 -3.62
CA PHE A 271 2.84 -3.93 -3.98
C PHE A 271 3.20 -3.25 -5.31
N VAL A 272 4.47 -2.87 -5.51
CA VAL A 272 4.93 -2.31 -6.78
C VAL A 272 4.73 -3.30 -7.93
N ASN A 273 4.94 -4.60 -7.69
CA ASN A 273 4.66 -5.64 -8.69
C ASN A 273 3.16 -5.72 -9.07
N GLU A 274 2.25 -5.50 -8.12
CA GLU A 274 0.83 -5.35 -8.42
C GLU A 274 0.57 -4.11 -9.29
N CYS A 275 1.19 -2.97 -8.96
CA CYS A 275 1.01 -1.71 -9.70
C CYS A 275 1.51 -1.80 -11.15
N ARG A 276 2.49 -2.66 -11.45
CA ARG A 276 2.91 -2.94 -12.85
C ARG A 276 1.81 -3.54 -13.72
N LYS A 277 0.73 -4.06 -13.14
CA LYS A 277 -0.43 -4.62 -13.87
C LYS A 277 -1.45 -3.55 -14.28
N SER A 278 -1.39 -2.34 -13.70
CA SER A 278 -2.15 -1.18 -14.17
C SER A 278 -1.50 -0.61 -15.43
N LEU A 279 -2.31 -0.26 -16.43
CA LEU A 279 -1.85 0.32 -17.69
C LEU A 279 -2.08 1.83 -17.80
N HIS A 280 -2.50 2.48 -16.70
CA HIS A 280 -2.63 3.93 -16.63
C HIS A 280 -1.29 4.62 -16.93
N SER A 281 -1.37 5.82 -17.50
CA SER A 281 -0.21 6.64 -17.81
C SER A 281 -0.62 8.09 -18.01
N PHE A 282 0.27 9.01 -17.67
CA PHE A 282 0.14 10.40 -18.09
C PHE A 282 0.16 10.49 -19.62
N SER A 283 -0.77 11.26 -20.18
CA SER A 283 -0.83 11.53 -21.62
C SER A 283 0.23 12.52 -22.09
N ASP A 284 0.65 13.44 -21.20
CA ASP A 284 1.65 14.47 -21.45
C ASP A 284 2.89 14.24 -20.56
N PRO A 285 4.06 13.93 -21.14
CA PRO A 285 5.31 13.74 -20.39
C PRO A 285 5.75 14.97 -19.58
N SER A 286 5.36 16.18 -19.98
CA SER A 286 5.67 17.40 -19.24
C SER A 286 4.85 17.49 -17.95
N VAL A 287 3.58 17.09 -17.99
CA VAL A 287 2.72 16.96 -16.82
C VAL A 287 3.29 15.90 -15.89
N GLU A 288 3.60 14.71 -16.42
CA GLU A 288 4.25 13.64 -15.65
C GLU A 288 5.49 14.18 -14.91
N SER A 289 6.41 14.81 -15.63
CA SER A 289 7.66 15.33 -15.05
C SER A 289 7.42 16.38 -13.97
N SER A 290 6.40 17.22 -14.10
CA SER A 290 6.12 18.30 -13.15
C SER A 290 5.38 17.85 -11.89
N THR A 291 4.74 16.68 -11.94
CA THR A 291 3.92 16.14 -10.83
C THR A 291 4.70 15.19 -9.92
N LEU A 292 5.85 14.66 -10.37
CA LEU A 292 6.66 13.72 -9.59
C LEU A 292 7.24 14.34 -8.30
N ILE A 293 7.45 13.48 -7.29
CA ILE A 293 8.08 13.84 -6.01
C ILE A 293 9.46 14.50 -6.17
N TYR A 294 10.15 14.26 -7.30
CA TYR A 294 11.46 14.85 -7.60
C TYR A 294 11.48 16.38 -7.69
N ASN A 295 10.31 17.02 -7.77
CA ASN A 295 10.19 18.49 -7.75
C ASN A 295 10.11 19.06 -6.32
N TYR A 296 10.12 18.19 -5.30
CA TYR A 296 10.00 18.56 -3.89
C TYR A 296 11.29 18.20 -3.15
N THR A 297 11.60 18.93 -2.09
CA THR A 297 12.79 18.69 -1.26
C THR A 297 12.36 18.40 0.17
N PRO A 298 12.67 17.20 0.72
CA PRO A 298 12.32 16.90 2.09
C PRO A 298 13.18 17.71 3.06
N GLN A 299 12.64 17.99 4.24
CA GLN A 299 13.38 18.61 5.34
C GLN A 299 13.77 17.54 6.36
N TYR A 300 14.88 17.76 7.05
CA TYR A 300 15.24 16.97 8.23
C TYR A 300 14.26 17.32 9.37
N SER A 301 13.57 16.32 9.93
CA SER A 301 12.42 16.54 10.82
C SER A 301 12.68 16.26 12.29
N GLU A 302 13.92 15.97 12.72
CA GLU A 302 14.26 15.66 14.12
C GLU A 302 13.67 16.64 15.14
N SER A 303 13.71 17.95 14.84
CA SER A 303 13.23 18.98 15.77
C SER A 303 11.71 19.12 15.84
N THR A 304 10.96 18.55 14.90
CA THR A 304 9.49 18.71 14.79
C THR A 304 8.71 17.42 14.94
N GLU A 305 9.22 16.35 14.33
CA GLU A 305 8.64 15.00 14.39
C GLU A 305 9.79 13.99 14.26
N PRO A 306 10.48 13.67 15.37
CA PRO A 306 11.67 12.84 15.34
C PRO A 306 11.38 11.40 14.93
N SER A 307 10.12 10.94 14.97
CA SER A 307 9.73 9.61 14.47
C SER A 307 9.92 9.46 12.95
N PHE A 308 10.17 10.57 12.25
CA PHE A 308 10.58 10.63 10.85
C PHE A 308 11.93 11.35 10.72
N GLU A 309 12.91 10.72 10.07
CA GLU A 309 14.19 11.35 9.73
C GLU A 309 13.97 12.53 8.80
N GLN A 310 13.09 12.34 7.82
CA GLN A 310 12.82 13.34 6.79
C GLN A 310 11.34 13.38 6.46
N THR A 311 10.86 14.60 6.22
CA THR A 311 9.46 14.86 5.87
C THR A 311 9.37 15.77 4.66
N TYR A 312 8.52 15.42 3.70
CA TYR A 312 8.12 16.31 2.61
C TYR A 312 6.93 17.15 3.09
N TYR A 313 7.02 18.46 2.93
CA TYR A 313 5.94 19.40 3.25
C TYR A 313 5.40 20.04 1.96
N PHE A 314 4.10 20.28 1.93
CA PHE A 314 3.37 20.84 0.80
C PHE A 314 2.44 21.96 1.28
N ASN A 315 2.03 22.83 0.35
CA ASN A 315 1.12 23.95 0.60
C ASN A 315 -0.08 23.89 -0.34
#